data_AF-A0A1Y1L4T7-F1
#
_entry.id   AF-A0A1Y1L4T7-F1
#
_cell.length_a   1.000
_cell.length_b   1.000
_cell.length_c   1.000
_cell.angle_alpha   90.00
_cell.angle_beta   90.00
_cell.angle_gamma   90.00
#
_symmetry.space_group_name_H-M   'P 1'
#
loop_
_entity.id
_entity.type
_entity.pdbx_description
1 polymer ?
#
loop_
_entity_poly.entity_id
_entity_poly.type
_entity_poly.pdbx_seq_one_letter_code
_entity_poly.pdbx_strand_id
1 'polypeptide(L)'
;MRPILHLLHRALQKFLDSNSILSKLQFHDTLADLHKVLDPPTLPSEYGGIMSTNEMIELWKEELINKRDRLLSYDRMNLLSDQGIIRRRTKINDADSLNGSFRRLHVD
;
A
#
# COMPACT_ATOMS: atom_id res chain seq x y z
N MET A 1 18.78 -16.25 -22.22
CA MET A 1 17.75 -15.32 -21.75
C MET A 1 16.37 -15.84 -22.15
N ARG A 2 15.47 -16.04 -21.18
CA ARG A 2 14.19 -16.73 -21.39
C ARG A 2 13.21 -15.82 -22.14
N PRO A 3 12.88 -16.09 -23.42
CA PRO A 3 12.09 -15.18 -24.26
C PRO A 3 10.66 -14.94 -23.74
N ILE A 4 10.12 -15.90 -22.97
CA ILE A 4 8.78 -15.84 -22.37
C ILE A 4 8.69 -14.73 -21.32
N LEU A 5 9.72 -14.55 -20.49
CA LEU A 5 9.70 -13.52 -19.43
C LEU A 5 9.72 -12.11 -20.04
N HIS A 6 10.48 -11.92 -21.12
CA HIS A 6 10.53 -10.66 -21.85
C HIS A 6 9.20 -10.33 -22.55
N LEU A 7 8.53 -11.34 -23.11
CA LEU A 7 7.18 -11.21 -23.67
C LEU A 7 6.16 -10.79 -22.61
N LEU A 8 6.22 -11.39 -21.42
CA LEU A 8 5.34 -11.09 -20.30
C LEU A 8 5.58 -9.67 -19.76
N HIS A 9 6.84 -9.27 -19.60
CA HIS A 9 7.20 -7.89 -19.25
C HIS A 9 6.62 -6.89 -20.25
N ARG A 10 6.79 -7.14 -21.56
CA ARG A 10 6.26 -6.26 -22.62
C ARG A 10 4.73 -6.21 -22.63
N ALA A 11 4.07 -7.30 -22.27
CA ALA A 11 2.62 -7.33 -22.13
C ALA A 11 2.16 -6.50 -20.92
N LEU A 12 2.78 -6.68 -19.74
CA LEU A 12 2.45 -5.92 -18.53
C LEU A 12 2.71 -4.42 -18.69
N GLN A 13 3.78 -4.04 -19.38
CA GLN A 13 4.12 -2.64 -19.64
C GLN A 13 3.03 -1.89 -20.41
N LYS A 14 2.23 -2.58 -21.23
CA LYS A 14 1.10 -1.98 -21.96
C LYS A 14 -0.15 -1.75 -21.11
N PHE A 15 -0.26 -2.41 -19.96
CA PHE A 15 -1.41 -2.29 -19.07
C PHE A 15 -1.11 -1.42 -17.83
N LEU A 16 0.17 -1.25 -17.49
CA LEU A 16 0.63 -0.49 -16.34
C LEU A 16 1.26 0.82 -16.82
N ASP A 17 0.44 1.76 -17.27
CA ASP A 17 0.89 3.03 -17.87
C ASP A 17 1.51 4.03 -16.86
N SER A 18 1.51 3.72 -15.55
CA SER A 18 2.18 4.54 -14.55
C SER A 18 3.65 4.13 -14.41
N ASN A 19 4.56 5.02 -14.82
CA ASN A 19 6.02 4.87 -14.66
C ASN A 19 6.46 4.51 -13.22
N SER A 20 5.65 4.87 -12.21
CA SER A 20 5.93 4.63 -10.79
C SER A 20 5.71 3.19 -10.33
N ILE A 21 4.85 2.40 -11.00
CA ILE A 21 4.62 1.00 -10.68
C ILE A 21 5.64 0.13 -11.41
N LEU A 22 5.89 0.43 -12.69
CA LEU A 22 6.87 -0.27 -13.50
C LEU A 22 8.29 -0.14 -12.93
N SER A 23 8.67 1.02 -12.40
CA SER A 23 9.99 1.23 -11.80
C SER A 23 10.23 0.41 -10.51
N LYS A 24 9.16 -0.06 -9.86
CA LYS A 24 9.23 -0.88 -8.65
C LYS A 24 9.23 -2.38 -8.94
N LEU A 25 8.92 -2.78 -10.18
CA LEU A 25 8.87 -4.18 -10.57
C LEU A 25 10.28 -4.71 -10.82
N GLN A 26 10.74 -5.63 -9.98
CA GLN A 26 12.06 -6.25 -10.11
C GLN A 26 11.91 -7.71 -10.51
N PHE A 27 12.66 -8.12 -11.55
CA PHE A 27 12.73 -9.50 -12.00
C PHE A 27 14.07 -10.08 -11.58
N HIS A 28 14.03 -11.14 -10.77
CA HIS A 28 15.22 -11.87 -10.34
C HIS A 28 15.27 -13.21 -11.05
N ASP A 29 16.39 -13.50 -11.72
CA ASP A 29 16.59 -14.77 -12.42
C ASP A 29 17.05 -15.89 -11.47
N THR A 30 17.65 -15.54 -10.33
CA THR A 30 18.16 -16.47 -9.34
C THR A 30 17.63 -16.16 -7.94
N LEU A 31 17.52 -17.19 -7.08
CA LEU A 31 17.14 -17.02 -5.67
C LEU A 31 18.17 -16.19 -4.89
N ALA A 32 19.45 -16.29 -5.25
CA ALA A 32 20.50 -15.50 -4.62
C ALA A 32 20.31 -13.99 -4.83
N ASP A 33 19.78 -13.58 -6.00
CA ASP A 33 19.47 -12.17 -6.26
C ASP A 33 18.21 -11.71 -5.54
N LEU A 34 17.24 -12.61 -5.33
CA LEU A 34 16.05 -12.34 -4.51
C LEU A 34 16.42 -12.08 -3.05
N HIS A 35 17.32 -12.91 -2.48
CA HIS A 35 17.76 -12.79 -1.08
C HIS A 35 18.59 -11.53 -0.78
N LYS A 36 19.08 -10.82 -1.81
CA LYS A 36 19.74 -9.51 -1.62
C LYS A 36 18.74 -8.40 -1.32
N VAL A 37 17.47 -8.58 -1.73
CA VAL A 37 16.41 -7.58 -1.59
C VAL A 37 15.45 -7.97 -0.47
N LEU A 38 15.19 -9.26 -0.29
CA LEU A 38 14.28 -9.79 0.72
C LEU A 38 15.00 -10.69 1.70
N ASP A 39 14.75 -10.49 2.98
CA ASP A 39 15.32 -11.32 4.04
C ASP A 39 14.79 -12.76 3.93
N PRO A 40 15.66 -13.78 3.85
CA PRO A 40 15.27 -15.19 3.76
C PRO A 40 14.21 -15.66 4.77
N PRO A 41 14.24 -15.30 6.07
CA PRO A 41 13.25 -15.79 7.03
C PRO A 41 11.81 -15.32 6.74
N THR A 42 11.63 -14.27 5.94
CA THR A 42 10.30 -13.76 5.55
C THR A 42 9.68 -14.54 4.38
N LEU A 43 10.49 -15.35 3.70
CA LEU A 43 10.07 -16.12 2.56
C LEU A 43 9.54 -17.50 2.98
N PRO A 44 8.76 -18.17 2.13
CA PRO A 44 8.46 -19.57 2.31
C PRO A 44 9.71 -20.45 2.17
N SER A 45 9.65 -21.67 2.73
CA SER A 45 10.73 -22.65 2.73
C SER A 45 11.25 -22.98 1.32
N GLU A 46 10.34 -23.01 0.35
CA GLU A 46 10.59 -23.30 -1.06
C GLU A 46 11.43 -22.20 -1.74
N TYR A 47 11.44 -21.00 -1.16
CA TYR A 47 12.21 -19.84 -1.60
C TYR A 47 13.38 -19.52 -0.66
N GLY A 48 13.74 -20.43 0.26
CA GLY A 48 14.89 -20.27 1.16
C GLY A 48 14.57 -19.71 2.54
N GLY A 49 13.30 -19.65 2.93
CA GLY A 49 12.90 -19.30 4.29
C GLY A 49 12.61 -20.50 5.18
N ILE A 50 11.78 -20.29 6.20
CA ILE A 50 11.64 -21.24 7.32
C ILE A 50 10.31 -22.01 7.28
N MET A 51 9.21 -21.31 7.01
CA MET A 51 7.84 -21.86 7.05
C MET A 51 7.40 -22.32 5.66
N SER A 52 6.64 -23.42 5.59
CA SER A 52 6.15 -23.94 4.30
C SER A 52 5.14 -22.99 3.65
N THR A 53 5.06 -23.02 2.30
CA THR A 53 4.09 -22.19 1.57
C THR A 53 2.64 -22.51 1.97
N ASN A 54 2.34 -23.80 2.19
CA ASN A 54 0.99 -24.23 2.56
C ASN A 54 0.57 -23.69 3.93
N GLU A 55 1.46 -23.74 4.91
CA GLU A 55 1.21 -23.22 6.26
C GLU A 55 1.00 -21.71 6.26
N MET A 56 1.80 -20.94 5.50
CA MET A 56 1.57 -19.50 5.34
C MET A 56 0.20 -19.20 4.71
N ILE A 57 -0.23 -19.99 3.73
CA ILE A 57 -1.54 -19.82 3.08
C ILE A 57 -2.67 -20.11 4.06
N GLU A 58 -2.56 -21.15 4.89
CA GLU A 58 -3.56 -21.50 5.89
C GLU A 58 -3.70 -20.40 6.95
N LEU A 59 -2.58 -19.93 7.52
CA LEU A 59 -2.57 -18.82 8.47
C LEU A 59 -3.19 -17.54 7.87
N TRP A 60 -2.88 -17.23 6.61
CA TRP A 60 -3.47 -16.06 5.94
C TRP A 60 -4.97 -16.20 5.72
N LYS A 61 -5.46 -17.40 5.39
CA LYS A 61 -6.91 -17.67 5.28
C LYS A 61 -7.61 -17.48 6.62
N GLU A 62 -7.04 -17.97 7.71
CA GLU A 62 -7.58 -17.79 9.06
C GLU A 62 -7.65 -16.30 9.43
N GLU A 63 -6.58 -15.54 9.16
CA GLU A 63 -6.56 -14.10 9.40
C GLU A 63 -7.64 -13.35 8.59
N LEU A 64 -7.83 -13.73 7.32
CA LEU A 64 -8.87 -13.17 6.46
C LEU A 64 -10.28 -13.49 6.95
N ILE A 65 -10.52 -14.70 7.46
CA ILE A 65 -11.80 -15.08 8.06
C ILE A 65 -12.06 -14.22 9.30
N ASN A 66 -11.06 -14.06 10.17
CA ASN A 66 -11.17 -13.26 11.39
C ASN A 66 -11.42 -11.76 11.08
N LYS A 67 -10.88 -11.26 9.97
CA LYS A 67 -11.06 -9.86 9.52
C LYS A 67 -12.22 -9.66 8.55
N ARG A 68 -12.97 -10.71 8.22
CA ARG A 68 -14.03 -10.69 7.21
C ARG A 68 -15.04 -9.59 7.44
N ASP A 69 -15.54 -9.46 8.67
CA ASP A 69 -16.60 -8.50 8.98
C ASP A 69 -16.11 -7.06 8.86
N ARG A 70 -14.85 -6.80 9.25
CA ARG A 70 -14.18 -5.52 9.01
C ARG A 70 -14.06 -5.24 7.51
N LEU A 71 -13.68 -6.23 6.71
CA LEU A 71 -13.54 -6.06 5.26
C LEU A 71 -14.90 -5.72 4.62
N LEU A 72 -15.96 -6.41 4.99
CA LEU A 72 -17.32 -6.14 4.51
C LEU A 72 -17.88 -4.80 5.00
N SER A 73 -17.39 -4.28 6.14
CA SER A 73 -17.76 -2.95 6.59
C SER A 73 -17.27 -1.85 5.65
N TYR A 74 -16.17 -2.08 4.92
CA TYR A 74 -15.65 -1.13 3.93
C TYR A 74 -16.55 -1.02 2.71
N ASP A 75 -17.19 -2.11 2.27
CA ASP A 75 -18.17 -2.06 1.18
C ASP A 75 -19.42 -1.25 1.57
N ARG A 76 -19.75 -1.22 2.86
CA ARG A 76 -20.87 -0.45 3.40
C ARG A 76 -20.49 0.99 3.76
N MET A 77 -19.20 1.33 3.73
CA MET A 77 -18.71 2.65 4.07
C MET A 77 -19.07 3.62 2.95
N ASN A 78 -20.19 4.33 3.11
CA ASN A 78 -20.52 5.46 2.26
C ASN A 78 -19.77 6.69 2.79
N LEU A 79 -18.71 7.10 2.10
CA LEU A 79 -18.06 8.37 2.40
C LEU A 79 -19.06 9.49 2.14
N LEU A 80 -19.48 10.18 3.21
CA LEU A 80 -20.28 11.38 3.06
C LEU A 80 -19.50 12.34 2.17
N SER A 81 -20.19 12.86 1.16
CA SER A 81 -19.60 13.79 0.21
C SER A 81 -18.95 14.96 0.94
N ASP A 82 -17.69 15.25 0.62
CA ASP A 82 -16.99 16.43 1.11
C ASP A 82 -17.52 17.74 0.49
N GLN A 83 -18.52 17.67 -0.39
CA GLN A 83 -19.23 18.81 -0.98
C GLN A 83 -19.84 19.74 0.08
N GLY A 84 -20.07 19.24 1.31
CA GLY A 84 -20.50 20.03 2.47
C GLY A 84 -19.36 20.57 3.34
N ILE A 85 -18.11 20.13 3.14
CA ILE A 85 -16.92 20.74 3.74
C ILE A 85 -16.64 22.02 2.97
N ILE A 86 -17.41 23.06 3.32
CA ILE A 86 -17.15 24.44 2.93
C ILE A 86 -15.76 24.78 3.45
N ARG A 87 -14.73 24.60 2.61
CA ARG A 87 -13.50 25.35 2.77
C ARG A 87 -13.94 26.80 2.60
N ARG A 88 -14.10 27.53 3.70
CA ARG A 88 -14.30 28.97 3.66
C ARG A 88 -13.13 29.53 2.85
N ARG A 89 -13.35 29.77 1.56
CA ARG A 89 -12.43 30.53 0.73
C ARG A 89 -12.67 31.99 1.06
N THR A 90 -12.36 32.34 2.30
CA THR A 90 -12.26 33.73 2.70
C THR A 90 -11.07 34.27 1.90
N LYS A 91 -11.29 35.22 0.99
CA LYS A 91 -10.19 36.07 0.53
C LYS A 91 -9.78 36.90 1.74
N ILE A 92 -8.88 36.36 2.55
CA ILE A 92 -8.30 37.08 3.67
C ILE A 92 -7.21 37.95 3.05
N ASN A 93 -7.38 39.26 3.12
CA ASN A 93 -6.28 40.18 2.84
C ASN A 93 -5.18 39.88 3.88
N ASP A 94 -3.99 39.52 3.40
CA ASP A 94 -2.88 38.83 4.07
C ASP A 94 -2.21 39.55 5.28
N ALA A 95 -2.85 40.52 5.93
CA ALA A 95 -2.21 41.27 7.02
C ALA A 95 -2.66 40.86 8.44
N ASP A 96 -3.89 40.33 8.62
CA ASP A 96 -4.47 40.14 9.97
C ASP A 96 -4.72 38.65 10.33
N SER A 97 -4.38 37.73 9.44
CA SER A 97 -4.60 36.28 9.64
C SER A 97 -3.56 35.59 10.51
N LEU A 98 -2.50 36.28 10.92
CA LEU A 98 -1.46 35.72 11.80
C LEU A 98 -1.89 35.69 13.28
N ASN A 99 -2.98 36.38 13.65
CA ASN A 99 -3.59 36.28 14.97
C ASN A 99 -4.57 35.10 15.04
N GLY A 100 -4.02 33.89 15.00
CA GLY A 100 -4.76 32.66 15.27
C GLY A 100 -5.33 32.64 16.69
N SER A 101 -6.53 32.10 16.85
CA SER A 101 -7.17 31.80 18.14
C SER A 101 -6.58 30.53 18.76
N PHE A 102 -5.29 30.53 19.07
CA PHE A 102 -4.75 29.60 20.05
C PHE A 102 -5.00 30.20 21.43
N ARG A 103 -6.17 29.89 22.02
CA ARG A 103 -6.39 30.16 23.44
C ARG A 103 -5.39 29.31 24.21
N ARG A 104 -4.39 29.96 24.80
CA ARG A 104 -3.38 29.31 25.64
C ARG A 104 -4.09 28.58 26.78
N LEU A 105 -3.86 27.27 26.87
CA LEU A 105 -4.39 26.43 27.93
C LEU A 105 -3.46 26.63 29.14
N HIS A 106 -3.92 27.39 30.13
CA HIS A 106 -3.23 27.50 31.41
C HIS A 106 -3.55 26.24 32.23
N VAL A 107 -2.51 25.59 32.72
CA VAL A 107 -2.58 24.50 33.69
C VAL A 107 -2.05 25.09 35.00
N ASP A 108 -2.82 24.95 36.08
CA ASP A 108 -2.44 25.35 37.45
C ASP A 108 -1.31 24.49 38.01
#